data_AF-A0A3L6QV34-F1
#
_entry.id   AF-A0A3L6QV34-F1
#
_cell.length_a   1.000
_cell.length_b   1.000
_cell.length_c   1.000
_cell.angle_alpha   90.00
_cell.angle_beta   90.00
_cell.angle_gamma   90.00
#
_symmetry.space_group_name_H-M   'P 1'
#
loop_
_entity.id
_entity.type
_entity.pdbx_description
1 polymer ?
#
loop_
_entity_poly.entity_id
_entity_poly.type
_entity_poly.pdbx_seq_one_letter_code
_entity_poly.pdbx_strand_id
1 'polypeptide(L)'
;MERPTDAFKETHNLVVAAEDTYVGGLVSNLQVAELIGCMAKNRRAAYCKVVEVVAETTAPLLPMEQLLSAVPSKREPPAEEETEEVKKPAAATAGAGRPLSPYTA
;
A
#
# COMPACT_ATOMS: atom_id res chain seq x y z
N MET A 1 1.19 22.50 -14.00
CA MET A 1 1.63 21.15 -14.43
C MET A 1 0.41 20.41 -14.93
N GLU A 2 0.50 19.76 -16.08
CA GLU A 2 -0.54 18.82 -16.53
C GLU A 2 -0.57 17.61 -15.59
N ARG A 3 -1.76 17.04 -15.36
CA ARG A 3 -1.93 15.91 -14.45
C ARG A 3 -1.31 14.64 -15.08
N PRO A 4 -0.46 13.88 -14.37
CA PRO A 4 0.09 12.64 -14.88
C PRO A 4 -0.99 11.64 -15.31
N THR A 5 -0.86 11.12 -16.53
CA THR A 5 -1.69 10.03 -17.07
C THR A 5 -0.96 8.70 -16.96
N ASP A 6 -1.58 7.62 -17.42
CA ASP A 6 -0.97 6.28 -17.35
C ASP A 6 0.31 6.15 -18.19
N ALA A 7 0.44 6.94 -19.27
CA ALA A 7 1.65 7.01 -20.10
C ALA A 7 2.87 7.57 -19.34
N PHE A 8 2.67 8.22 -18.19
CA PHE A 8 3.76 8.77 -17.38
C PHE A 8 4.78 7.71 -16.95
N LYS A 9 4.33 6.45 -16.78
CA LYS A 9 5.18 5.31 -16.41
C LYS A 9 6.18 4.92 -17.50
N GLU A 10 5.95 5.28 -18.75
CA GLU A 10 6.87 4.98 -19.86
C GLU A 10 8.19 5.75 -19.74
N THR A 11 8.16 6.89 -19.05
CA THR A 11 9.31 7.80 -18.94
C THR A 11 9.75 8.02 -17.50
N HIS A 12 8.89 7.79 -16.51
CA HIS A 12 9.18 7.98 -15.09
C HIS A 12 9.07 6.66 -14.34
N ASN A 13 10.15 6.30 -13.65
CA ASN A 13 10.18 5.15 -12.76
C ASN A 13 9.80 5.55 -11.34
N LEU A 14 9.27 4.59 -10.59
CA LEU A 14 8.79 4.80 -9.23
C LEU A 14 9.96 4.87 -8.25
N VAL A 15 9.97 5.89 -7.40
CA VAL A 15 10.83 6.02 -6.23
C VAL A 15 9.96 5.93 -4.99
N VAL A 16 10.39 5.12 -4.01
CA VAL A 16 9.72 4.98 -2.73
C VAL A 16 10.70 5.40 -1.65
N ALA A 17 10.29 6.36 -0.83
CA ALA A 17 11.05 6.84 0.31
C ALA A 17 10.22 6.79 1.60
N ALA A 18 10.85 7.12 2.71
CA ALA A 18 10.15 7.30 3.98
C ALA A 18 9.22 8.52 3.90
N GLU A 19 8.31 8.63 4.87
CA GLU A 19 7.42 9.78 5.02
C GLU A 19 8.18 11.11 5.01
N ASP A 20 7.60 12.12 4.34
CA ASP A 20 8.08 13.51 4.29
C ASP A 20 9.53 13.70 3.79
N THR A 21 9.97 12.89 2.82
CA THR A 21 11.32 12.98 2.24
C THR A 21 11.40 14.01 1.11
N TYR A 22 10.49 13.97 0.14
CA TYR A 22 10.50 14.80 -1.06
C TYR A 22 9.62 16.04 -0.95
N VAL A 23 8.60 16.01 -0.08
CA VAL A 23 7.69 17.13 0.19
C VAL A 23 7.06 17.64 -1.13
N GLY A 24 6.61 16.70 -1.97
CA GLY A 24 6.04 16.98 -3.28
C GLY A 24 6.51 16.01 -4.36
N GLY A 25 6.01 16.20 -5.59
CA GLY A 25 6.35 15.35 -6.73
C GLY A 25 5.13 14.99 -7.58
N LEU A 26 5.39 14.28 -8.67
CA LEU A 26 4.36 13.75 -9.57
C LEU A 26 4.40 12.24 -9.52
N VAL A 27 3.22 11.62 -9.51
CA VAL A 27 3.04 10.18 -9.65
C VAL A 27 1.73 9.95 -10.42
N SER A 28 1.70 8.95 -11.30
CA SER A 28 0.47 8.61 -12.01
C SER A 28 -0.44 7.70 -11.21
N ASN A 29 -1.74 7.74 -11.53
CA ASN A 29 -2.73 6.87 -10.90
C ASN A 29 -2.41 5.39 -11.12
N LEU A 30 -1.93 5.00 -12.30
CA LEU A 30 -1.52 3.62 -12.58
C LEU A 30 -0.36 3.16 -11.69
N GLN A 31 0.68 3.99 -11.53
CA GLN A 31 1.82 3.66 -10.67
C GLN A 31 1.39 3.45 -9.22
N VAL A 32 0.48 4.30 -8.71
CA VAL A 32 -0.10 4.14 -7.38
C VAL A 32 -0.93 2.85 -7.28
N ALA A 33 -1.76 2.55 -8.29
CA ALA A 33 -2.58 1.34 -8.30
C ALA A 33 -1.73 0.06 -8.29
N GLU A 34 -0.65 0.03 -9.06
CA GLU A 34 0.29 -1.08 -9.09
C GLU A 34 1.03 -1.26 -7.76
N LEU A 35 1.44 -0.16 -7.12
CA LEU A 35 2.06 -0.20 -5.80
C LEU A 35 1.10 -0.79 -4.76
N ILE A 36 -0.15 -0.32 -4.74
CA ILE A 36 -1.20 -0.88 -3.86
C ILE A 36 -1.41 -2.37 -4.16
N GLY A 37 -1.43 -2.76 -5.44
CA GLY A 37 -1.51 -4.15 -5.84
C GLY A 37 -0.34 -5.00 -5.35
N CYS A 38 0.89 -4.48 -5.40
CA CYS A 38 2.08 -5.12 -4.86
C CYS A 38 1.99 -5.27 -3.33
N MET A 39 1.62 -4.20 -2.60
CA MET A 39 1.42 -4.23 -1.15
C MET A 39 0.33 -5.22 -0.73
N ALA A 40 -0.76 -5.32 -1.50
CA ALA A 40 -1.85 -6.26 -1.22
C ALA A 40 -1.43 -7.72 -1.38
N LYS A 41 -0.55 -8.02 -2.36
CA LYS A 41 0.02 -9.34 -2.60
C LYS A 41 1.09 -9.72 -1.57
N ASN A 42 1.94 -8.76 -1.20
CA ASN A 42 3.03 -8.95 -0.25
C ASN A 42 2.84 -8.07 0.99
N ARG A 43 1.88 -8.45 1.84
CA ARG A 43 1.49 -7.67 3.03
C ARG A 43 2.63 -7.51 4.02
N ARG A 44 3.55 -8.47 4.08
CA ARG A 44 4.70 -8.41 4.99
C ARG A 44 5.69 -7.34 4.54
N ALA A 45 5.99 -7.25 3.24
CA ALA A 45 6.88 -6.21 2.72
C ALA A 45 6.32 -4.80 2.94
N ALA A 46 4.99 -4.66 3.03
CA ALA A 46 4.31 -3.40 3.27
C ALA A 46 3.96 -3.13 4.75
N TYR A 47 4.35 -4.01 5.68
CA TYR A 47 3.83 -3.99 7.05
C TYR A 47 4.21 -2.72 7.81
N CYS A 48 3.19 -1.97 8.25
CA CYS A 48 3.33 -0.75 9.04
C CYS A 48 4.37 0.25 8.49
N LYS A 49 4.44 0.38 7.16
CA LYS A 49 5.27 1.38 6.48
C LYS A 49 4.44 2.61 6.16
N VAL A 50 5.04 3.77 6.34
CA VAL A 50 4.54 5.03 5.78
C VAL A 50 5.54 5.43 4.73
N VAL A 51 5.07 5.56 3.49
CA VAL A 51 5.92 5.77 2.32
C VAL A 51 5.47 7.01 1.57
N GLU A 52 6.45 7.76 1.08
CA GLU A 52 6.24 8.78 0.06
C GLU A 52 6.67 8.20 -1.30
N VAL A 53 5.89 8.51 -2.34
CA VAL A 53 6.08 7.92 -3.66
C VAL A 53 6.10 9.02 -4.69
N VAL A 54 7.18 9.06 -5.47
CA VAL A 54 7.39 10.03 -6.55
C VAL A 54 7.83 9.27 -7.78
N ALA A 55 7.50 9.76 -8.97
CA ALA A 55 8.03 9.22 -10.21
C ALA A 55 9.08 10.16 -10.79
N GLU A 56 10.25 9.60 -11.13
CA GLU A 56 11.39 10.34 -11.64
C GLU A 56 11.92 9.69 -12.93
N THR A 57 12.42 10.51 -13.86
CA THR A 57 13.00 10.03 -15.12
C THR A 57 14.36 9.36 -14.94
N THR A 58 15.08 9.71 -13.86
CA THR A 58 16.41 9.18 -13.54
C THR A 58 16.38 8.01 -12.56
N ALA A 59 15.19 7.64 -12.06
CA ALA A 59 15.07 6.55 -11.11
C ALA A 59 15.39 5.20 -11.77
N PRO A 60 16.13 4.31 -11.07
CA PRO A 60 16.42 2.98 -11.59
C PRO A 60 15.14 2.14 -11.66
N LEU A 61 15.03 1.31 -12.70
CA LEU A 61 13.91 0.39 -12.83
C LEU A 61 14.10 -0.80 -11.88
N LEU A 62 13.49 -0.72 -10.70
CA LEU A 62 13.55 -1.76 -9.67
C LEU A 62 12.18 -2.39 -9.41
N PRO A 63 12.13 -3.67 -9.00
CA PRO A 63 10.90 -4.29 -8.51
C PRO A 63 10.34 -3.53 -7.30
N MET A 64 9.02 -3.36 -7.24
CA MET A 64 8.35 -2.63 -6.14
C MET A 64 8.62 -3.25 -4.77
N GLU A 65 8.78 -4.57 -4.68
CA GLU A 65 9.12 -5.27 -3.45
C GLU A 65 10.49 -4.84 -2.90
N GLN A 66 11.46 -4.64 -3.80
CA GLN A 66 12.79 -4.16 -3.44
C GLN A 66 12.73 -2.70 -2.99
N LEU A 67 11.96 -1.85 -3.68
CA LEU A 67 11.74 -0.46 -3.26
C LEU A 67 11.10 -0.39 -1.86
N LEU A 68 10.10 -1.23 -1.61
CA LEU A 68 9.46 -1.31 -0.29
C LEU A 68 10.42 -1.81 0.78
N SER A 69 11.30 -2.78 0.48
CA SER A 69 12.27 -3.30 1.46
C SER A 69 13.28 -2.26 1.94
N ALA A 70 13.55 -1.23 1.15
CA ALA A 70 14.47 -0.15 1.52
C ALA A 70 13.90 0.77 2.63
N VAL A 71 12.57 0.86 2.74
CA VAL A 71 11.92 1.68 3.76
C VAL A 71 11.67 0.86 5.03
N PRO A 72 12.11 1.33 6.21
CA PRO A 72 11.89 0.63 7.47
C PRO A 72 10.42 0.62 7.88
N SER A 73 10.00 -0.45 8.55
CA SER A 73 8.67 -0.54 9.16
C SER A 73 8.66 0.18 10.51
N LYS A 74 7.53 0.83 10.84
CA LYS A 74 7.30 1.43 12.17
C LYS A 74 7.03 0.39 13.26
N ARG A 75 6.74 -0.84 12.87
CA ARG A 75 6.46 -1.97 13.77
C ARG A 75 7.05 -3.24 13.17
N GLU A 76 7.53 -4.13 14.02
CA GLU A 76 7.98 -5.45 13.60
C GLU A 76 6.81 -6.25 13.00
N PRO A 77 7.02 -6.95 11.88
CA PRO A 77 6.02 -7.85 11.34
C PRO A 77 5.71 -8.95 12.36
N PRO A 78 4.47 -9.46 12.41
CA PRO A 78 4.15 -10.60 13.24
C PRO A 78 5.07 -11.78 12.89
N ALA A 79 5.39 -12.60 13.89
CA ALA A 79 6.10 -13.85 13.68
C ALA A 79 5.33 -14.70 12.64
N GLU A 80 6.07 -15.44 11.82
CA GLU A 80 5.47 -16.40 10.88
C GLU A 80 4.76 -17.48 11.68
N GLU A 81 3.44 -17.37 11.81
CA GLU A 81 2.65 -18.55 12.11
C GLU A 81 2.58 -19.35 10.82
N GLU A 82 3.10 -20.58 10.87
CA GLU A 82 2.85 -21.60 9.85
C GLU A 82 1.35 -21.56 9.52
N THR A 83 1.02 -21.58 8.23
CA THR A 83 -0.33 -21.43 7.72
C THR A 83 -1.31 -22.33 8.47
N GLU A 84 -1.98 -21.83 9.49
CA GLU A 84 -3.18 -22.46 10.00
C GLU A 84 -4.24 -22.32 8.90
N GLU A 85 -4.60 -23.47 8.34
CA GLU A 85 -5.67 -23.63 7.37
C GLU A 85 -6.88 -22.80 7.80
N VAL A 86 -7.42 -22.05 6.85
CA VAL A 86 -8.65 -21.26 7.03
C VAL A 86 -9.77 -22.19 7.47
N LYS A 87 -9.99 -22.33 8.77
CA LYS A 87 -11.20 -22.91 9.32
C LYS A 87 -12.33 -21.95 9.01
N LYS A 88 -13.14 -22.31 8.00
CA LYS A 88 -14.43 -21.66 7.69
C LYS A 88 -15.13 -21.28 9.01
N PRO A 89 -15.56 -20.02 9.21
CA PRO A 89 -16.44 -19.75 10.31
C PRO A 89 -17.77 -20.46 10.01
N ALA A 90 -18.07 -21.45 10.85
CA ALA A 90 -19.39 -22.05 10.92
C ALA A 90 -20.41 -20.94 11.19
N ALA A 91 -21.53 -20.99 10.47
CA ALA A 91 -22.64 -20.08 10.65
C ALA A 91 -23.05 -20.00 12.14
N ALA A 92 -22.93 -18.81 12.73
CA ALA A 92 -23.47 -18.49 14.03
C ALA A 92 -24.43 -17.31 13.89
N THR A 93 -25.72 -17.68 13.78
CA THR A 93 -26.91 -17.01 14.32
C THR A 93 -26.96 -15.47 14.33
N ALA A 94 -27.92 -14.95 13.56
CA ALA A 94 -28.50 -13.62 13.73
C ALA A 94 -28.89 -13.37 15.19
N GLY A 95 -28.43 -12.25 15.76
CA GLY A 95 -28.80 -11.84 17.12
C GLY A 95 -28.33 -10.43 17.47
N ALA A 96 -29.32 -9.57 17.73
CA ALA A 96 -29.29 -8.24 18.36
C ALA A 96 -28.66 -7.06 17.58
N GLY A 97 -29.53 -6.10 17.25
CA GLY A 97 -29.23 -4.91 16.46
C GLY A 97 -28.21 -3.97 17.09
N ARG A 98 -27.38 -3.38 16.22
CA ARG A 98 -26.55 -2.23 16.59
C ARG A 98 -27.47 -1.03 16.80
N PRO A 99 -27.37 -0.29 17.92
CA PRO A 99 -28.14 0.94 18.08
C PRO A 99 -27.71 1.94 16.99
N LEU A 100 -28.70 2.51 16.30
CA LEU A 100 -28.49 3.56 15.31
C LEU A 100 -27.81 4.77 15.97
N SER A 101 -26.81 5.34 15.28
CA SER A 101 -26.11 6.53 15.76
C SER A 101 -27.09 7.70 15.91
N PRO A 102 -26.90 8.62 16.87
CA PRO A 102 -27.86 9.66 17.21
C PRO A 102 -28.00 10.81 16.18
N TYR A 103 -27.38 10.71 15.00
CA TYR A 103 -27.32 11.80 14.02
C TYR A 103 -28.25 11.64 12.81
N THR A 104 -29.27 10.80 12.91
CA THR A 104 -30.35 10.77 11.91
C THR A 104 -31.64 11.29 12.53
N ALA A 105 -31.85 12.59 12.42
CA ALA A 105 -33.14 13.27 12.58
C ALA A 105 -33.27 14.31 11.47
#